data_AF-A0A4Q3U837-F1
#
_entry.id   AF-A0A4Q3U837-F1
#
_cell.length_a   1.000
_cell.length_b   1.000
_cell.length_c   1.000
_cell.angle_alpha   90.00
_cell.angle_beta   90.00
_cell.angle_gamma   90.00
#
_symmetry.space_group_name_H-M   'P 1'
#
loop_
_entity.id
_entity.type
_entity.pdbx_description
1 polymer ?
#
loop_
_entity_poly.entity_id
_entity_poly.type
_entity_poly.pdbx_seq_one_letter_code
_entity_poly.pdbx_strand_id
1 'polypeptide(L)'
;MRALAYGYFGRLSDGEQQREFYLRRLFRIAPLYYLATFFQLALNHPPLWPLHNPVEMFLNLTFLFGLSPNHVAGIALASWSIGVEMLFYAILPLVLFLVRDLLSAIVFTVVSSVAAVVYFVALSGMPGVPFDFIQHGFVFNLPYFAFGLLAFFVWKAASPRAFWPTLVGVVVGVWLMLWAAGAFGAALATPLGSAVYQTLWGAPLALMCLAAAWRDGPPVSWAFTR
;
A
#
# COMPACT_ATOMS: atom_id res chain seq x y z
N MET A 1 4.06 6.14 3.33
CA MET A 1 3.19 7.09 2.58
C MET A 1 3.37 8.55 2.99
N ARG A 2 3.33 8.92 4.29
CA ARG A 2 3.46 10.32 4.76
C ARG A 2 4.65 11.10 4.18
N ALA A 3 5.86 10.54 4.25
CA ALA A 3 7.06 11.18 3.70
C ALA A 3 6.99 11.40 2.17
N LEU A 4 6.24 10.56 1.46
CA LEU A 4 6.06 10.65 0.01
C LEU A 4 5.11 11.80 -0.36
N ALA A 5 3.95 11.88 0.30
CA ALA A 5 3.03 12.99 0.10
C ALA A 5 3.68 14.33 0.51
N TYR A 6 4.35 14.36 1.66
CA TYR A 6 5.01 15.57 2.17
C TYR A 6 6.15 16.05 1.25
N GLY A 7 6.97 15.15 0.70
CA GLY A 7 8.12 15.53 -0.12
C GLY A 7 7.78 15.98 -1.54
N TYR A 8 6.64 15.54 -2.09
CA TYR A 8 6.34 15.66 -3.52
C TYR A 8 5.02 16.39 -3.85
N PHE A 9 4.23 16.78 -2.84
CA PHE A 9 3.04 17.59 -3.06
C PHE A 9 3.43 18.94 -3.70
N GLY A 10 3.05 19.14 -4.96
CA GLY A 10 3.41 20.33 -5.76
C GLY A 10 4.80 20.29 -6.42
N ARG A 11 5.53 19.17 -6.38
CA ARG A 11 6.91 19.02 -6.91
C ARG A 11 7.08 17.81 -7.84
N LEU A 12 6.04 17.46 -8.61
CA LEU A 12 6.11 16.39 -9.61
C LEU A 12 5.61 16.85 -10.99
N SER A 13 5.54 18.16 -11.22
CA SER A 13 5.17 18.74 -12.52
C SER A 13 6.33 18.75 -13.52
N ASP A 14 7.57 18.60 -13.04
CA ASP A 14 8.77 18.64 -13.86
C ASP A 14 9.32 17.22 -14.12
N GLY A 15 9.76 16.97 -15.35
CA GLY A 15 10.23 15.66 -15.80
C GLY A 15 11.49 15.20 -15.07
N GLU A 16 12.37 16.14 -14.68
CA GLU A 16 13.56 15.83 -13.89
C GLU A 16 13.20 15.33 -12.47
N GLN A 17 12.23 16.00 -11.83
CA GLN A 17 11.75 15.65 -10.49
C GLN A 17 11.05 14.28 -10.48
N GLN A 18 10.29 13.96 -11.54
CA GLN A 18 9.69 12.63 -11.73
C GLN A 18 10.76 11.55 -11.92
N ARG A 19 11.77 11.80 -12.76
CA ARG A 19 12.88 10.85 -12.97
C ARG A 19 13.63 10.60 -11.66
N GLU A 20 13.97 11.67 -10.94
CA GLU A 20 14.64 11.57 -9.65
C GLU A 20 13.80 10.78 -8.62
N PHE A 21 12.49 11.02 -8.59
CA PHE A 21 11.54 10.27 -7.79
C PHE A 21 11.62 8.76 -8.08
N TYR A 22 11.56 8.36 -9.35
CA TYR A 22 11.56 6.94 -9.73
C TYR A 22 12.91 6.28 -9.44
N LEU A 23 14.01 6.93 -9.80
CA LEU A 23 15.36 6.40 -9.60
C LEU A 23 15.66 6.20 -8.12
N ARG A 24 15.37 7.18 -7.25
CA ARG A 24 15.61 7.05 -5.81
C ARG A 24 14.89 5.84 -5.19
N ARG A 25 13.69 5.51 -5.67
CA ARG A 25 12.90 4.37 -5.16
C ARG A 25 13.37 3.05 -5.74
N LEU A 26 13.67 3.03 -7.03
CA LEU A 26 14.23 1.84 -7.67
C LEU A 26 15.56 1.45 -7.03
N PHE A 27 16.49 2.38 -6.85
CA PHE A 27 17.77 2.10 -6.20
C PHE A 27 17.68 1.80 -4.70
N ARG A 28 16.58 2.18 -4.04
CA ARG A 28 16.34 1.78 -2.65
C ARG A 28 15.89 0.32 -2.54
N ILE A 29 15.08 -0.16 -3.48
CA ILE A 29 14.42 -1.46 -3.40
C ILE A 29 15.21 -2.53 -4.17
N ALA A 30 15.60 -2.23 -5.42
CA ALA A 30 16.14 -3.22 -6.34
C ALA A 30 17.42 -3.90 -5.86
N PRO A 31 18.43 -3.21 -5.28
CA PRO A 31 19.65 -3.88 -4.85
C PRO A 31 19.41 -4.94 -3.77
N LEU A 32 18.61 -4.60 -2.75
CA LEU A 32 18.29 -5.53 -1.68
C LEU A 32 17.37 -6.66 -2.17
N TYR A 33 16.39 -6.33 -3.01
CA TYR A 33 15.47 -7.32 -3.57
C TYR A 33 16.19 -8.34 -4.46
N TYR A 34 17.08 -7.90 -5.35
CA TYR A 34 17.85 -8.81 -6.19
C TYR A 34 18.82 -9.66 -5.38
N LEU A 35 19.41 -9.11 -4.31
CA LEU A 35 20.23 -9.89 -3.38
C LEU A 35 19.40 -10.96 -2.66
N ALA A 36 18.21 -10.61 -2.16
CA ALA A 36 17.30 -11.55 -1.53
C ALA A 36 16.82 -12.64 -2.51
N THR A 37 16.52 -12.26 -3.75
CA THR A 37 16.15 -13.18 -4.83
C THR A 37 17.30 -14.14 -5.13
N PHE A 38 18.53 -13.64 -5.22
CA PHE A 38 19.72 -14.47 -5.42
C PHE A 38 19.89 -15.50 -4.31
N PHE A 39 19.82 -15.09 -3.03
CA PHE A 39 19.93 -16.03 -1.92
C PHE A 39 18.79 -17.04 -1.90
N GLN A 40 17.57 -16.60 -2.19
CA GLN A 40 16.41 -17.50 -2.24
C GLN A 40 16.58 -18.57 -3.32
N LEU A 41 17.05 -18.19 -4.51
CA LEU A 41 17.39 -19.11 -5.59
C LEU A 41 18.50 -20.08 -5.17
N ALA A 42 19.59 -19.57 -4.61
CA ALA A 42 20.73 -20.38 -4.21
C ALA A 42 20.40 -21.40 -3.12
N LEU A 43 19.49 -21.07 -2.22
CA LEU A 43 19.13 -21.92 -1.07
C LEU A 43 18.00 -22.92 -1.37
N ASN A 44 17.07 -22.58 -2.27
CA ASN A 44 15.82 -23.33 -2.43
C ASN A 44 15.62 -23.91 -3.84
N HIS A 45 16.48 -23.58 -4.81
CA HIS A 45 16.32 -24.01 -6.19
C HIS A 45 17.63 -24.60 -6.76
N PRO A 46 17.54 -25.55 -7.72
CA PRO A 46 18.73 -26.06 -8.37
C PRO A 46 19.41 -24.98 -9.24
N PRO A 47 20.74 -25.06 -9.48
CA PRO A 47 21.50 -24.00 -10.17
C PRO A 47 20.97 -23.57 -11.54
N LEU A 48 20.34 -24.48 -12.29
CA LEU A 48 19.80 -24.22 -13.62
C LEU A 48 18.32 -23.80 -13.60
N TRP A 49 17.69 -23.69 -12.43
CA TRP A 49 16.28 -23.29 -12.31
C TRP A 49 15.94 -21.97 -13.03
N PRO A 50 16.78 -20.91 -12.99
CA PRO A 50 16.49 -19.66 -13.70
C PRO A 50 16.35 -19.83 -15.22
N LEU A 51 17.16 -20.71 -15.82
CA LEU A 51 17.14 -20.96 -17.26
C LEU A 51 15.87 -21.70 -17.71
N HIS A 52 15.31 -22.53 -16.82
CA HIS A 52 14.07 -23.25 -17.08
C HIS A 52 12.82 -22.40 -16.81
N ASN A 53 12.93 -21.29 -16.06
CA ASN A 53 11.82 -20.42 -15.67
C ASN A 53 12.04 -18.95 -16.10
N PRO A 54 12.23 -18.68 -17.40
CA PRO A 54 12.58 -17.34 -17.89
C PRO A 54 11.46 -16.31 -17.68
N VAL A 55 10.19 -16.73 -17.71
CA VAL A 55 9.04 -15.85 -17.48
C VAL A 55 9.02 -15.36 -16.03
N GLU A 56 9.19 -16.28 -15.07
CA GLU A 56 9.21 -15.93 -13.66
C GLU A 56 10.42 -15.04 -13.34
N MET A 57 11.59 -15.32 -13.93
CA MET A 57 12.75 -14.44 -13.86
C MET A 57 12.45 -13.04 -14.37
N PHE A 58 11.88 -12.92 -15.58
CA PHE A 58 11.54 -11.63 -16.15
C PHE A 58 10.58 -10.84 -15.24
N LEU A 59 9.54 -11.50 -14.72
CA LEU A 59 8.57 -10.88 -13.82
C LEU A 59 9.20 -10.40 -12.52
N ASN A 60 10.12 -11.17 -11.92
CA ASN A 60 10.85 -10.79 -10.71
C ASN A 60 11.84 -9.65 -10.96
N LEU A 61 12.59 -9.69 -12.06
CA LEU A 61 13.52 -8.62 -12.43
C LEU A 61 12.82 -7.29 -12.72
N THR A 62 11.60 -7.34 -13.26
CA THR A 62 10.79 -6.16 -13.61
C THR A 62 9.78 -5.74 -12.54
N PHE A 63 9.68 -6.47 -11.42
CA PHE A 63 8.68 -6.28 -10.37
C PHE A 63 7.22 -6.43 -10.84
N LEU A 64 6.99 -7.14 -11.95
CA LEU A 64 5.66 -7.36 -12.55
C LEU A 64 4.99 -8.67 -12.10
N PHE A 65 5.66 -9.45 -11.27
CA PHE A 65 5.15 -10.74 -10.76
C PHE A 65 3.77 -10.62 -10.07
N GLY A 66 3.48 -9.47 -9.44
CA GLY A 66 2.17 -9.16 -8.84
C GLY A 66 1.00 -9.04 -9.84
N LEU A 67 1.28 -8.96 -11.15
CA LEU A 67 0.27 -8.92 -12.21
C LEU A 67 -0.05 -10.32 -12.80
N SER A 68 0.68 -11.34 -12.37
CA SER A 68 0.50 -12.71 -12.84
C SER A 68 -0.11 -13.59 -11.75
N PRO A 69 -1.27 -14.24 -11.99
CA PRO A 69 -1.91 -15.13 -11.02
C PRO A 69 -1.00 -16.22 -10.45
N ASN A 70 -0.12 -16.77 -11.30
CA ASN A 70 0.76 -17.88 -10.93
C ASN A 70 2.08 -17.44 -10.26
N HIS A 71 2.39 -16.14 -10.22
CA HIS A 71 3.70 -15.66 -9.78
C HIS A 71 3.62 -14.56 -8.71
N VAL A 72 2.41 -14.27 -8.20
CA VAL A 72 2.15 -13.13 -7.28
C VAL A 72 3.02 -13.14 -6.02
N ALA A 73 3.36 -14.32 -5.52
CA ALA A 73 4.22 -14.49 -4.34
C ALA A 73 5.63 -13.95 -4.57
N GLY A 74 6.08 -13.94 -5.83
CA GLY A 74 7.45 -13.71 -6.26
C GLY A 74 8.42 -14.77 -5.73
N ILE A 75 9.70 -14.62 -6.06
CA ILE A 75 10.74 -15.57 -5.67
C ILE A 75 11.19 -15.26 -4.25
N ALA A 76 11.67 -14.03 -4.00
CA ALA A 76 12.11 -13.65 -2.66
C ALA A 76 10.95 -13.68 -1.65
N LEU A 77 11.26 -13.95 -0.39
CA LEU A 77 10.26 -13.97 0.68
C LEU A 77 9.54 -12.62 0.77
N ALA A 78 8.22 -12.67 0.88
CA ALA A 78 7.33 -11.50 0.94
C ALA A 78 7.46 -10.54 -0.27
N SER A 79 7.87 -11.03 -1.45
CA SER A 79 7.98 -10.20 -2.67
C SER A 79 6.66 -9.51 -3.02
N TRP A 80 5.51 -10.15 -2.76
CA TRP A 80 4.19 -9.60 -3.04
C TRP A 80 4.01 -8.16 -2.55
N SER A 81 4.52 -7.84 -1.36
CA SER A 81 4.44 -6.50 -0.77
C SER A 81 5.25 -5.47 -1.56
N ILE A 82 6.43 -5.88 -2.05
CA ILE A 82 7.31 -5.07 -2.89
C ILE A 82 6.68 -4.86 -4.28
N GLY A 83 6.06 -5.90 -4.85
CA GLY A 83 5.35 -5.79 -6.13
C GLY A 83 4.23 -4.75 -6.06
N VAL A 84 3.43 -4.80 -5.00
CA VAL A 84 2.39 -3.79 -4.72
C VAL A 84 2.97 -2.39 -4.57
N GLU A 85 4.08 -2.24 -3.83
CA GLU A 85 4.75 -0.94 -3.63
C GLU A 85 5.29 -0.36 -4.95
N MET A 86 5.89 -1.18 -5.80
CA MET A 86 6.43 -0.76 -7.11
C MET A 86 5.33 -0.31 -8.07
N LEU A 87 4.22 -1.05 -8.13
CA LEU A 87 3.04 -0.65 -8.92
C LEU A 87 2.43 0.64 -8.38
N PHE A 88 2.39 0.82 -7.06
CA PHE A 88 1.91 2.06 -6.46
C PHE A 88 2.79 3.25 -6.84
N TYR A 89 4.11 3.08 -6.84
CA TYR A 89 5.03 4.14 -7.28
C TYR A 89 4.85 4.51 -8.73
N ALA A 90 4.59 3.55 -9.61
CA ALA A 90 4.30 3.81 -11.02
C ALA A 90 3.11 4.78 -11.18
N ILE A 91 2.03 4.57 -10.41
CA ILE A 91 0.82 5.41 -10.48
C ILE A 91 0.85 6.64 -9.56
N LEU A 92 1.83 6.77 -8.67
CA LEU A 92 1.80 7.80 -7.63
C LEU A 92 1.68 9.23 -8.18
N PRO A 93 2.37 9.66 -9.26
CA PRO A 93 2.19 11.00 -9.79
C PRO A 93 0.74 11.28 -10.22
N LEU A 94 0.06 10.29 -10.80
CA LEU A 94 -1.36 10.38 -11.14
C LEU A 94 -2.21 10.52 -9.87
N VAL A 95 -1.93 9.71 -8.84
CA VAL A 95 -2.65 9.80 -7.55
C VAL A 95 -2.48 11.19 -6.92
N LEU A 96 -1.26 11.74 -6.90
CA LEU A 96 -0.98 13.06 -6.35
C LEU A 96 -1.56 14.19 -7.21
N PHE A 97 -1.74 13.97 -8.51
CA PHE A 97 -2.46 14.89 -9.39
C PHE A 97 -3.96 14.89 -9.12
N LEU A 98 -4.56 13.75 -8.81
CA LEU A 98 -6.00 13.60 -8.55
C LEU A 98 -6.38 13.98 -7.11
N VAL A 99 -5.51 13.73 -6.14
CA VAL A 99 -5.79 13.92 -4.72
C VAL A 99 -5.05 15.14 -4.19
N ARG A 100 -5.78 16.25 -4.05
CA ARG A 100 -5.22 17.59 -3.74
C ARG A 100 -5.67 18.16 -2.41
N ASP A 101 -6.72 17.61 -1.83
CA ASP A 101 -7.35 18.09 -0.61
C ASP A 101 -7.98 16.93 0.18
N LEU A 102 -8.54 17.25 1.35
CA LEU A 102 -9.16 16.25 2.21
C LEU A 102 -10.33 15.53 1.52
N LEU A 103 -11.16 16.25 0.75
CA LEU A 103 -12.33 15.66 0.10
C LEU A 103 -11.92 14.66 -0.97
N SER A 104 -11.00 15.03 -1.85
CA SER A 104 -10.43 14.13 -2.87
C SER A 104 -9.71 12.93 -2.24
N ALA A 105 -9.09 13.08 -1.07
CA ALA A 105 -8.48 11.96 -0.35
C ALA A 105 -9.53 11.00 0.23
N ILE A 106 -10.64 11.53 0.77
CA ILE A 106 -11.79 10.73 1.21
C ILE A 106 -12.38 9.97 0.03
N VAL A 107 -12.66 10.66 -1.09
CA VAL A 107 -13.20 10.03 -2.30
C VAL A 107 -12.28 8.93 -2.81
N PHE A 108 -10.97 9.20 -2.91
CA PHE A 108 -9.99 8.18 -3.33
C PHE A 108 -9.97 6.97 -2.39
N THR A 109 -10.09 7.20 -1.08
CA THR A 109 -10.14 6.12 -0.08
C THR A 109 -11.41 5.28 -0.22
N VAL A 110 -12.57 5.90 -0.40
CA VAL A 110 -13.84 5.20 -0.60
C VAL A 110 -13.81 4.41 -1.92
N VAL A 111 -13.43 5.05 -3.03
CA VAL A 111 -13.41 4.42 -4.35
C VAL A 111 -12.42 3.24 -4.38
N SER A 112 -11.21 3.40 -3.85
CA SER A 112 -10.24 2.30 -3.77
C SER A 112 -10.74 1.16 -2.88
N SER A 113 -11.40 1.45 -1.76
CA SER A 113 -11.95 0.43 -0.86
C SER A 113 -13.08 -0.37 -1.53
N VAL A 114 -13.99 0.31 -2.23
CA VAL A 114 -15.05 -0.32 -3.01
C VAL A 114 -14.45 -1.17 -4.13
N ALA A 115 -13.46 -0.64 -4.86
CA ALA A 115 -12.76 -1.38 -5.92
C ALA A 115 -12.07 -2.64 -5.39
N ALA A 116 -11.42 -2.56 -4.23
CA ALA A 116 -10.80 -3.70 -3.57
C ALA A 116 -11.81 -4.79 -3.19
N VAL A 117 -12.97 -4.41 -2.64
CA VAL A 117 -14.05 -5.35 -2.32
C VAL A 117 -14.61 -6.01 -3.58
N VAL A 118 -14.91 -5.21 -4.62
CA VAL A 118 -15.42 -5.73 -5.90
C VAL A 118 -14.41 -6.67 -6.55
N TYR A 119 -13.13 -6.30 -6.57
CA TYR A 119 -12.04 -7.14 -7.08
C TYR A 119 -11.98 -8.48 -6.35
N PHE A 120 -12.01 -8.46 -5.01
CA PHE A 120 -11.91 -9.67 -4.20
C PHE A 120 -13.11 -10.61 -4.43
N VAL A 121 -14.32 -10.07 -4.40
CA VAL A 121 -15.55 -10.86 -4.59
C VAL A 121 -15.62 -11.43 -6.02
N ALA A 122 -15.31 -10.62 -7.03
CA ALA A 122 -15.36 -11.05 -8.42
C ALA A 122 -14.37 -12.18 -8.71
N LEU A 123 -13.12 -12.06 -8.23
CA LEU A 123 -12.11 -13.08 -8.47
C LEU A 123 -12.30 -14.33 -7.60
N SER A 124 -12.85 -14.21 -6.40
CA SER A 124 -13.13 -15.36 -5.54
C SER A 124 -14.17 -16.31 -6.15
N GLY A 125 -15.02 -15.81 -7.06
CA GLY A 125 -15.99 -16.61 -7.80
C GLY A 125 -15.45 -17.25 -9.09
N MET A 126 -14.21 -16.94 -9.50
CA MET A 126 -13.63 -17.42 -10.76
C MET A 126 -12.84 -18.71 -10.56
N PRO A 127 -13.17 -19.81 -11.28
CA PRO A 127 -12.39 -21.04 -11.23
C PRO A 127 -10.95 -20.81 -11.71
N GLY A 128 -9.98 -21.37 -10.98
CA GLY A 128 -8.56 -21.34 -11.38
C GLY A 128 -7.80 -20.06 -11.01
N VAL A 129 -8.42 -19.08 -10.34
CA VAL A 129 -7.71 -17.93 -9.78
C VAL A 129 -7.20 -18.28 -8.38
N PRO A 130 -5.87 -18.27 -8.12
CA PRO A 130 -5.34 -18.57 -6.81
C PRO A 130 -5.77 -17.51 -5.79
N PHE A 131 -6.16 -17.93 -4.58
CA PHE A 131 -6.49 -17.01 -3.48
C PHE A 131 -5.35 -16.02 -3.20
N ASP A 132 -4.11 -16.48 -3.33
CA ASP A 132 -2.92 -15.65 -3.12
C ASP A 132 -2.89 -14.43 -4.05
N PHE A 133 -3.31 -14.60 -5.31
CA PHE A 133 -3.38 -13.51 -6.29
C PHE A 133 -4.46 -12.49 -5.94
N ILE A 134 -5.53 -12.94 -5.30
CA ILE A 134 -6.63 -12.06 -4.87
C ILE A 134 -6.18 -11.23 -3.67
N GLN A 135 -5.65 -11.86 -2.62
CA GLN A 135 -5.23 -11.13 -1.41
C GLN A 135 -3.98 -10.26 -1.62
N HIS A 136 -3.06 -10.66 -2.50
CA HIS A 136 -1.83 -9.91 -2.78
C HIS A 136 -1.94 -9.01 -4.01
N GLY A 137 -3.10 -9.00 -4.68
CA GLY A 137 -3.33 -8.17 -5.85
C GLY A 137 -3.23 -6.68 -5.56
N PHE A 138 -2.72 -5.93 -6.54
CA PHE A 138 -2.55 -4.48 -6.41
C PHE A 138 -3.86 -3.74 -6.09
N VAL A 139 -4.96 -4.10 -6.77
CA VAL A 139 -6.27 -3.46 -6.56
C VAL A 139 -6.77 -3.67 -5.13
N PHE A 140 -6.59 -4.88 -4.58
CA PHE A 140 -7.00 -5.20 -3.22
C PHE A 140 -6.21 -4.40 -2.17
N ASN A 141 -4.93 -4.13 -2.43
CA ASN A 141 -4.04 -3.45 -1.50
C ASN A 141 -4.00 -1.91 -1.67
N LEU A 142 -4.59 -1.37 -2.73
CA LEU A 142 -4.66 0.07 -3.00
C LEU A 142 -5.27 0.90 -1.83
N PRO A 143 -6.30 0.44 -1.10
CA PRO A 143 -6.88 1.17 0.02
C PRO A 143 -5.86 1.52 1.12
N TYR A 144 -4.87 0.66 1.39
CA TYR A 144 -3.86 0.92 2.41
C TYR A 144 -3.06 2.20 2.10
N PHE A 145 -2.74 2.44 0.82
CA PHE A 145 -2.09 3.69 0.40
C PHE A 145 -3.03 4.89 0.46
N ALA A 146 -4.31 4.69 0.10
CA ALA A 146 -5.33 5.73 0.15
C ALA A 146 -5.58 6.21 1.59
N PHE A 147 -5.69 5.29 2.55
CA PHE A 147 -5.77 5.58 3.98
C PHE A 147 -4.54 6.37 4.45
N GLY A 148 -3.34 6.01 3.99
CA GLY A 148 -2.11 6.77 4.29
C GLY A 148 -2.12 8.20 3.74
N LEU A 149 -2.76 8.44 2.59
CA LEU A 149 -2.92 9.77 2.00
C LEU A 149 -4.01 10.57 2.71
N LEU A 150 -5.13 9.93 3.08
CA LEU A 150 -6.17 10.52 3.92
C LEU A 150 -5.60 11.00 5.26
N ALA A 151 -4.80 10.17 5.92
CA ALA A 151 -4.05 10.55 7.11
C ALA A 151 -3.22 11.82 6.89
N PHE A 152 -2.48 11.92 5.79
CA PHE A 152 -1.71 13.12 5.49
C PHE A 152 -2.57 14.39 5.43
N PHE A 153 -3.74 14.34 4.77
CA PHE A 153 -4.64 15.51 4.69
C PHE A 153 -5.35 15.82 6.00
N VAL A 154 -5.73 14.81 6.78
CA VAL A 154 -6.29 15.00 8.14
C VAL A 154 -5.26 15.68 9.04
N TRP A 155 -4.00 15.23 9.00
CA TRP A 155 -2.90 15.84 9.73
C TRP A 155 -2.68 17.30 9.35
N LYS A 156 -2.78 17.63 8.06
CA LYS A 156 -2.65 19.00 7.55
C LYS A 156 -3.81 19.91 8.01
N ALA A 157 -5.01 19.35 8.19
CA ALA A 157 -6.23 20.11 8.51
C ALA A 157 -6.48 20.31 10.02
N ALA A 158 -6.00 19.40 10.89
CA ALA A 158 -6.32 19.42 12.32
C ALA A 158 -5.23 20.07 13.20
N SER A 159 -5.66 20.77 14.27
CA SER A 159 -4.76 21.51 15.18
C SER A 159 -4.22 20.65 16.34
N PRO A 160 -2.99 20.92 16.86
CA PRO A 160 -2.24 19.96 17.68
C PRO A 160 -2.77 19.69 19.10
N ARG A 161 -3.66 20.53 19.66
CA ARG A 161 -3.90 20.57 21.13
C ARG A 161 -5.11 19.76 21.63
N ALA A 162 -6.00 19.29 20.77
CA ALA A 162 -7.24 18.60 21.18
C ALA A 162 -7.33 17.13 20.74
N PHE A 163 -6.28 16.58 20.12
CA PHE A 163 -6.42 15.40 19.25
C PHE A 163 -5.88 14.08 19.83
N TRP A 164 -5.08 14.09 20.90
CA TRP A 164 -4.37 12.88 21.37
C TRP A 164 -5.21 11.83 22.11
N PRO A 165 -6.02 12.20 23.12
CA PRO A 165 -6.82 11.21 23.85
C PRO A 165 -7.92 10.62 22.96
N THR A 166 -8.54 11.46 22.12
CA THR A 166 -9.63 11.09 21.20
C THR A 166 -9.12 10.23 20.05
N LEU A 167 -7.97 10.56 19.45
CA LEU A 167 -7.39 9.75 18.36
C LEU A 167 -6.94 8.39 18.85
N VAL A 168 -6.23 8.32 19.98
CA VAL A 168 -5.77 7.04 20.55
C VAL A 168 -6.96 6.19 20.99
N GLY A 169 -8.00 6.80 21.59
CA GLY A 169 -9.24 6.11 21.93
C GLY A 169 -9.98 5.55 20.70
N VAL A 170 -10.05 6.31 19.61
CA VAL A 170 -10.64 5.86 18.34
C VAL A 170 -9.78 4.78 17.68
N VAL A 171 -8.44 4.91 17.69
CA VAL A 171 -7.50 3.89 17.19
C VAL A 171 -7.75 2.57 17.90
N VAL A 172 -7.70 2.57 19.23
CA VAL A 172 -7.87 1.37 20.04
C VAL A 172 -9.28 0.83 19.90
N GLY A 173 -10.30 1.69 19.87
CA GLY A 173 -11.69 1.30 19.69
C GLY A 173 -11.98 0.63 18.34
N VAL A 174 -11.49 1.21 17.24
CA VAL A 174 -11.63 0.63 15.89
C VAL A 174 -10.82 -0.66 15.78
N TRP A 175 -9.61 -0.70 16.33
CA TRP A 175 -8.77 -1.91 16.32
C TRP A 175 -9.42 -3.06 17.11
N LEU A 176 -9.96 -2.78 18.30
CA LEU A 176 -10.70 -3.76 19.12
C LEU A 176 -12.02 -4.17 18.47
N MET A 177 -12.75 -3.26 17.81
CA MET A 177 -13.97 -3.57 17.09
C MET A 177 -13.72 -4.49 15.89
N LEU A 178 -12.71 -4.19 15.08
CA LEU A 178 -12.30 -5.04 13.96
C LEU A 178 -11.81 -6.40 14.49
N TRP A 179 -10.96 -6.41 15.51
CA TRP A 179 -10.49 -7.65 16.13
C TRP A 179 -11.65 -8.51 16.67
N ALA A 180 -12.62 -7.91 17.38
CA ALA A 180 -13.81 -8.59 17.87
C ALA A 180 -14.72 -9.11 16.75
N ALA A 181 -14.90 -8.33 15.66
CA ALA A 181 -15.68 -8.75 14.50
C ALA A 181 -15.05 -9.94 13.75
N GLY A 182 -13.72 -10.02 13.71
CA GLY A 182 -12.98 -11.17 13.19
C GLY A 182 -13.04 -12.37 14.13
N ALA A 183 -12.88 -12.15 15.44
CA ALA A 183 -12.89 -13.21 16.47
C ALA A 183 -14.27 -13.89 16.64
N PHE A 184 -15.38 -13.21 16.32
CA PHE A 184 -16.74 -13.74 16.41
C PHE A 184 -17.32 -14.25 15.07
N GLY A 185 -16.58 -14.16 13.96
CA GLY A 185 -17.23 -13.85 12.68
C GLY A 185 -17.48 -14.98 11.69
N ALA A 186 -18.74 -15.41 11.59
CA ALA A 186 -19.38 -15.80 10.33
C ALA A 186 -19.23 -14.73 9.20
N ALA A 187 -18.83 -13.49 9.54
CA ALA A 187 -18.41 -12.46 8.60
C ALA A 187 -17.16 -12.85 7.78
N LEU A 188 -16.24 -13.64 8.33
CA LEU A 188 -15.10 -14.18 7.57
C LEU A 188 -15.48 -15.40 6.72
N ALA A 189 -16.66 -15.99 6.94
CA ALA A 189 -17.11 -17.18 6.20
C ALA A 189 -17.56 -16.87 4.77
N THR A 190 -17.75 -15.59 4.42
CA THR A 190 -18.10 -15.15 3.06
C THR A 190 -16.99 -14.31 2.44
N PRO A 191 -16.75 -14.40 1.12
CA PRO A 191 -15.75 -13.57 0.43
C PRO A 191 -15.96 -12.07 0.64
N LEU A 192 -17.23 -11.62 0.64
CA LEU A 192 -17.57 -10.21 0.85
C LEU A 192 -17.14 -9.73 2.25
N GLY A 193 -17.51 -10.47 3.30
CA GLY A 193 -17.16 -10.07 4.66
C GLY A 193 -15.66 -10.13 4.93
N SER A 194 -14.94 -11.09 4.33
CA SER A 194 -13.47 -11.14 4.37
C SER A 194 -12.83 -9.92 3.69
N ALA A 195 -13.31 -9.53 2.51
CA ALA A 195 -12.80 -8.36 1.79
C ALA A 195 -13.03 -7.05 2.54
N VAL A 196 -14.25 -6.85 3.05
CA VAL A 196 -14.59 -5.66 3.85
C VAL A 196 -13.74 -5.60 5.10
N TYR A 197 -13.59 -6.72 5.81
CA TYR A 197 -12.76 -6.78 7.00
C TYR A 197 -11.31 -6.39 6.73
N GLN A 198 -10.71 -6.97 5.70
CA GLN A 198 -9.31 -6.73 5.34
C GLN A 198 -9.06 -5.29 4.89
N THR A 199 -9.94 -4.73 4.05
CA THR A 199 -9.78 -3.33 3.58
C THR A 199 -9.87 -2.30 4.72
N LEU A 200 -10.66 -2.58 5.76
CA LEU A 200 -10.78 -1.69 6.92
C LEU A 200 -9.53 -1.66 7.82
N TRP A 201 -8.62 -2.64 7.71
CA TRP A 201 -7.34 -2.61 8.45
C TRP A 201 -6.44 -1.43 8.06
N GLY A 202 -6.67 -0.79 6.91
CA GLY A 202 -5.96 0.43 6.55
C GLY A 202 -6.27 1.62 7.47
N ALA A 203 -7.46 1.67 8.08
CA ALA A 203 -7.84 2.77 8.97
C ALA A 203 -6.96 2.81 10.24
N PRO A 204 -6.82 1.73 11.04
CA PRO A 204 -5.91 1.76 12.19
C PRO A 204 -4.46 2.11 11.82
N LEU A 205 -3.94 1.59 10.72
CA LEU A 205 -2.59 1.91 10.22
C LEU A 205 -2.42 3.40 9.90
N ALA A 206 -3.40 3.99 9.23
CA ALA A 206 -3.41 5.42 8.93
C ALA A 206 -3.49 6.27 10.20
N LEU A 207 -4.29 5.85 11.17
CA LEU A 207 -4.36 6.52 12.47
C LEU A 207 -3.05 6.39 13.27
N MET A 208 -2.33 5.25 13.18
CA MET A 208 -0.98 5.12 13.74
C MET A 208 0.02 6.03 13.03
N CYS A 209 -0.09 6.19 11.70
CA CYS A 209 0.74 7.13 10.95
C CYS A 209 0.47 8.58 11.38
N LEU A 210 -0.80 8.94 11.61
CA LEU A 210 -1.19 10.21 12.23
C LEU A 210 -0.62 10.36 13.64
N ALA A 211 -0.65 9.28 14.41
CA ALA A 211 -0.14 9.25 15.78
C ALA A 211 1.39 9.50 15.83
N ALA A 212 2.15 8.88 14.94
CA ALA A 212 3.56 9.19 14.79
C ALA A 212 3.76 10.64 14.33
N ALA A 213 2.86 11.14 13.46
CA ALA A 213 3.04 12.42 12.81
C ALA A 213 2.99 13.65 13.69
N TRP A 214 2.10 13.67 14.68
CA TRP A 214 2.03 14.79 15.61
C TRP A 214 2.99 14.69 16.78
N ARG A 215 3.54 13.49 17.07
CA ARG A 215 4.61 13.34 18.07
C ARG A 215 5.85 14.14 17.68
N ASP A 216 6.17 14.17 16.38
CA ASP A 216 7.35 14.86 15.86
C ASP A 216 7.12 16.37 15.64
N GLY A 217 5.92 16.89 15.92
CA GLY A 217 5.51 18.25 15.61
C GLY A 217 5.37 18.52 14.10
N PRO A 218 4.80 19.68 13.69
CA PRO A 218 4.94 20.11 12.30
C PRO A 218 6.43 20.36 12.01
N PRO A 219 6.95 19.92 10.85
CA PRO A 219 8.30 20.26 10.44
C PRO A 219 8.46 21.79 10.45
N VAL A 220 9.50 22.24 11.16
CA VAL A 220 9.90 23.64 11.30
C VAL A 220 10.31 24.18 9.92
N SER A 221 9.37 24.67 9.10
CA SER A 221 9.67 25.54 7.93
C SER A 221 8.47 26.02 7.09
N TRP A 222 7.21 25.94 7.56
CA TRP A 222 6.10 26.58 6.84
C TRP A 222 5.82 28.03 7.27
N ALA A 223 6.83 28.74 7.80
CA ALA A 223 6.81 30.20 7.76
C ALA A 223 7.14 30.67 6.32
N PHE A 224 6.31 30.30 5.35
CA PHE A 224 6.22 31.07 4.12
C PHE A 224 5.36 32.28 4.44
N THR A 225 6.06 33.40 4.59
CA THR A 225 5.58 34.74 4.32
C THR A 225 4.58 34.76 3.17
N ARG A 226 3.55 35.59 3.37
CA ARG A 226 2.46 35.94 2.45
C ARG A 226 2.88 36.08 0.99
#